data_AF-A0A9D9M0N0-F1
#
_entry.id   AF-A0A9D9M0N0-F1
#
_cell.length_a   1.000
_cell.length_b   1.000
_cell.length_c   1.000
_cell.angle_alpha   90.00
_cell.angle_beta   90.00
_cell.angle_gamma   90.00
#
_symmetry.space_group_name_H-M   'P 1'
#
loop_
_entity.id
_entity.type
_entity.pdbx_description
1 polymer ?
#
loop_
_entity_poly.entity_id
_entity_poly.type
_entity_poly.pdbx_seq_one_letter_code
_entity_poly.pdbx_strand_id
1 'polypeptide(L)'
;MTLEQAESFISSLLWKYAKTYPSCPHEYTCLSWQPEIKQQMIDFARLVQEAGYTERFGKRDYRVLVIGNMKYWTMDFPLENTDLINRTYADEQLRVKVASYVQSPAFVHRKGMSLADVVAGMDIN
;
A
#
# COMPACT_ATOMS: atom_id res chain seq x y z
N MET A 1 3.81 12.85 12.26
CA MET A 1 2.85 12.12 13.12
C MET A 1 3.56 11.00 13.87
N THR A 2 3.03 10.51 14.99
CA THR A 2 3.55 9.33 15.71
C THR A 2 3.12 8.02 15.02
N LEU A 3 3.70 6.89 15.41
CA LEU A 3 3.29 5.56 14.92
C LEU A 3 1.83 5.23 15.25
N GLU A 4 1.35 5.54 16.45
CA GLU A 4 -0.05 5.33 16.85
C GLU A 4 -1.04 6.19 16.04
N GLN A 5 -0.68 7.46 15.80
CA GLN A 5 -1.44 8.33 14.91
C GLN A 5 -1.46 7.80 13.48
N ALA A 6 -0.33 7.25 13.03
CA ALA A 6 -0.21 6.64 11.71
C ALA A 6 -1.11 5.41 11.60
N GLU A 7 -1.08 4.49 12.57
CA GLU A 7 -1.97 3.32 12.66
C GLU A 7 -3.44 3.69 12.56
N SER A 8 -3.86 4.71 13.31
CA SER A 8 -5.24 5.20 13.26
C SER A 8 -5.58 5.78 11.89
N PHE A 9 -4.67 6.57 11.30
CA PHE A 9 -4.85 7.17 9.99
C PHE A 9 -4.97 6.14 8.88
N ILE A 10 -4.02 5.20 8.73
CA ILE A 10 -4.05 4.19 7.66
C ILE A 10 -5.28 3.27 7.74
N SER A 11 -5.80 3.06 8.96
CA SER A 11 -6.98 2.22 9.21
C SER A 11 -8.27 2.93 8.80
N SER A 12 -8.30 4.26 8.74
CA SER A 12 -9.49 5.03 8.34
C SER A 12 -9.58 5.25 6.84
N LEU A 13 -8.55 4.91 6.05
CA LEU A 13 -8.51 5.21 4.62
C LEU A 13 -9.26 4.20 3.78
N LEU A 14 -9.78 4.69 2.66
CA LEU A 14 -10.21 3.85 1.55
C LEU A 14 -8.97 3.36 0.79
N TRP A 15 -8.96 2.08 0.47
CA TRP A 15 -7.89 1.42 -0.26
C TRP A 15 -8.41 0.78 -1.54
N LYS A 16 -7.59 0.82 -2.59
CA LYS A 16 -7.93 0.22 -3.88
C LYS A 16 -6.76 -0.59 -4.41
N TYR A 17 -7.05 -1.81 -4.83
CA TYR A 17 -6.11 -2.72 -5.46
C TYR A 17 -5.68 -2.21 -6.85
N ALA A 18 -4.38 -2.23 -7.09
CA ALA A 18 -3.77 -1.78 -8.34
C ALA A 18 -3.82 -2.86 -9.43
N LYS A 19 -4.65 -2.65 -10.46
CA LYS A 19 -4.85 -3.61 -11.56
C LYS A 19 -3.72 -3.63 -12.59
N THR A 20 -3.01 -2.51 -12.72
CA THR A 20 -2.06 -2.26 -13.82
C THR A 20 -0.73 -2.99 -13.62
N TYR A 21 -0.46 -3.53 -12.42
CA TYR A 21 0.79 -4.21 -12.14
C TYR A 21 0.62 -5.50 -11.31
N PRO A 22 0.02 -6.57 -11.90
CA PRO A 22 -0.34 -7.79 -11.18
C PRO A 22 0.85 -8.56 -10.59
N SER A 23 2.06 -8.39 -11.13
CA SER A 23 3.27 -9.04 -10.61
C SER A 23 3.79 -8.41 -9.31
N CYS A 24 3.28 -7.24 -8.93
CA CYS A 24 3.58 -6.60 -7.66
C CYS A 24 2.26 -6.15 -7.02
N PRO A 25 1.50 -7.09 -6.44
CA PRO A 25 0.17 -6.79 -5.90
C PRO A 25 0.29 -5.78 -4.75
N HIS A 26 -0.40 -4.65 -4.91
CA HIS A 26 -0.42 -3.57 -3.93
C HIS A 26 -1.78 -2.87 -3.95
N GLU A 27 -2.07 -2.15 -2.89
CA GLU A 27 -3.12 -1.15 -2.86
C GLU A 27 -2.54 0.24 -2.84
N TYR A 28 -3.40 1.18 -3.18
CA TYR A 28 -3.16 2.58 -2.97
C TYR A 28 -4.39 3.27 -2.42
N THR A 29 -4.14 4.34 -1.69
CA THR A 29 -5.10 5.38 -1.37
C THR A 29 -4.72 6.65 -2.10
N CYS A 30 -5.69 7.44 -2.55
CA CYS A 30 -5.46 8.62 -3.37
C CYS A 30 -6.14 9.85 -2.79
N LEU A 31 -5.41 10.96 -2.74
CA LEU A 31 -5.89 12.25 -2.26
C LEU A 31 -7.16 12.71 -2.97
N SER A 32 -7.29 12.42 -4.27
CA SER A 32 -8.47 12.83 -5.05
C SER A 32 -9.80 12.26 -4.53
N TRP A 33 -9.76 11.22 -3.68
CA TRP A 33 -10.97 10.62 -3.10
C TRP A 33 -11.40 11.34 -1.82
N GLN A 34 -10.46 11.96 -1.11
CA GLN A 34 -10.65 12.65 0.17
C GLN A 34 -9.65 13.82 0.24
N PRO A 35 -9.89 14.96 -0.44
CA PRO A 35 -8.93 16.06 -0.48
C PRO A 35 -8.55 16.64 0.89
N GLU A 36 -9.45 16.53 1.87
CA GLU A 36 -9.30 17.01 3.24
C GLU A 36 -8.16 16.35 4.01
N ILE A 37 -7.71 15.15 3.62
CA ILE A 37 -6.63 14.43 4.32
C ILE A 37 -5.23 14.81 3.85
N LYS A 38 -5.06 15.86 3.01
CA LYS A 38 -3.76 16.24 2.42
C LYS A 38 -2.65 16.34 3.45
N GLN A 39 -2.90 17.05 4.55
CA GLN A 39 -1.86 17.27 5.57
C GLN A 39 -1.46 15.96 6.25
N GLN A 40 -2.41 15.07 6.53
CA GLN A 40 -2.14 13.76 7.11
C GLN A 40 -1.36 12.86 6.13
N MET A 41 -1.64 12.94 4.82
CA MET A 41 -0.84 12.24 3.81
C MET A 41 0.61 12.72 3.79
N ILE A 42 0.85 14.03 3.84
CA ILE A 42 2.21 14.60 3.91
C ILE A 42 2.91 14.16 5.20
N ASP A 43 2.22 14.23 6.34
CA ASP A 43 2.79 13.87 7.63
C ASP A 43 3.11 12.38 7.73
N PHE A 44 2.31 11.52 7.08
CA PHE A 44 2.57 10.09 6.96
C PHE A 44 3.75 9.84 6.01
N ALA A 45 3.80 10.51 4.87
CA ALA A 45 4.93 10.41 3.94
C ALA A 45 6.26 10.81 4.61
N ARG A 46 6.24 11.87 5.43
CA ARG A 46 7.39 12.27 6.25
C ARG A 46 7.79 11.18 7.23
N LEU A 47 6.83 10.58 7.94
CA LEU A 47 7.10 9.45 8.83
C LEU A 47 7.71 8.25 8.09
N VAL A 48 7.26 7.93 6.87
CA VAL A 48 7.85 6.87 6.04
C VAL A 48 9.33 7.18 5.72
N GLN A 49 9.65 8.42 5.36
CA GLN A 49 11.04 8.79 5.07
C GLN A 49 11.94 8.70 6.31
N GLU A 50 11.46 9.20 7.44
CA GLU A 50 12.21 9.30 8.70
C GLU A 50 12.38 7.94 9.39
N ALA A 51 11.30 7.17 9.54
CA ALA A 51 11.27 5.94 10.33
C ALA A 51 11.33 4.65 9.49
N GLY A 52 11.22 4.75 8.16
CA GLY A 52 11.27 3.57 7.29
C GLY A 52 12.63 2.88 7.25
N TYR A 53 12.71 1.75 6.57
CA TYR A 53 13.96 1.16 6.11
C TYR A 53 14.06 1.27 4.58
N THR A 54 15.27 1.08 4.05
CA THR A 54 15.49 1.13 2.60
C THR A 54 15.23 -0.25 2.01
N GLU A 55 14.31 -0.32 1.05
CA GLU A 55 14.01 -1.53 0.30
C GLU A 55 14.27 -1.29 -1.20
N ARG A 56 15.00 -2.21 -1.83
CA ARG A 56 15.29 -2.16 -3.26
C ARG A 56 14.14 -2.79 -4.04
N PHE A 57 13.50 -2.00 -4.91
CA PHE A 57 12.54 -2.51 -5.89
C PHE A 57 13.05 -2.29 -7.32
N GLY A 58 13.42 -3.39 -7.98
CA GLY A 58 14.08 -3.36 -9.28
C GLY A 58 15.42 -2.60 -9.19
N LYS A 59 15.50 -1.44 -9.86
CA LYS A 59 16.71 -0.58 -9.85
C LYS A 59 16.59 0.63 -8.91
N ARG A 60 15.47 0.78 -8.19
CA ARG A 60 15.18 1.97 -7.36
C ARG A 60 15.13 1.59 -5.87
N ASP A 61 15.68 2.46 -5.04
CA ASP A 61 15.55 2.38 -3.59
C ASP A 61 14.31 3.15 -3.14
N TYR A 62 13.52 2.52 -2.28
CA TYR A 62 12.35 3.12 -1.64
C TYR A 62 12.52 3.13 -0.14
N ARG A 63 11.94 4.14 0.50
CA ARG A 63 11.75 4.15 1.95
C ARG A 63 10.43 3.48 2.25
N VAL A 64 10.47 2.48 3.13
CA VAL A 64 9.34 1.61 3.43
C VAL A 64 9.14 1.59 4.93
N LEU A 65 7.91 1.86 5.38
CA LEU A 65 7.51 1.77 6.78
C LEU A 65 6.64 0.53 6.97
N VAL A 66 6.90 -0.27 8.00
CA VAL A 66 6.05 -1.41 8.36
C VAL A 66 5.20 -1.03 9.57
N ILE A 67 3.89 -1.25 9.43
CA ILE A 67 2.90 -1.07 10.49
C ILE A 67 2.01 -2.31 10.48
N GLY A 68 2.00 -3.05 11.59
CA GLY A 68 1.34 -4.36 11.66
C GLY A 68 1.90 -5.34 10.63
N ASN A 69 1.03 -5.93 9.80
CA ASN A 69 1.38 -6.88 8.74
C ASN A 69 1.58 -6.24 7.36
N MET A 70 1.51 -4.90 7.27
CA MET A 70 1.58 -4.15 6.02
C MET A 70 2.84 -3.30 5.96
N LYS A 71 3.39 -3.18 4.76
CA LYS A 71 4.44 -2.22 4.42
C LYS A 71 3.86 -1.11 3.55
N TYR A 72 4.33 0.11 3.80
CA TYR A 72 3.82 1.34 3.22
C TYR A 72 4.93 2.15 2.56
N TRP A 73 4.64 2.76 1.41
CA TRP A 73 5.57 3.66 0.73
C TRP A 73 4.83 4.74 -0.05
N THR A 74 5.53 5.86 -0.27
CA THR A 74 5.09 6.95 -1.16
C THR A 74 6.06 7.09 -2.32
N MET A 75 5.61 7.73 -3.40
CA MET A 75 6.40 7.86 -4.65
C MET A 75 6.83 9.31 -4.93
N ASP A 76 6.17 10.28 -4.31
CA ASP A 76 6.31 11.68 -4.67
C ASP A 76 7.53 12.33 -4.03
N PHE A 77 8.20 13.16 -4.83
CA PHE A 77 9.21 14.10 -4.37
C PHE A 77 8.97 15.43 -5.11
N PRO A 78 8.92 16.57 -4.41
CA PRO A 78 9.02 16.74 -2.94
C PRO A 78 7.79 16.17 -2.19
N LEU A 79 7.91 15.94 -0.88
CA LEU A 79 6.88 15.24 -0.08
C LEU A 79 5.54 15.98 -0.05
N GLU A 80 5.55 17.30 -0.21
CA GLU A 80 4.36 18.16 -0.29
C GLU A 80 3.46 17.77 -1.47
N ASN A 81 4.03 17.13 -2.49
CA ASN A 81 3.28 16.62 -3.63
C ASN A 81 2.61 15.27 -3.38
N THR A 82 2.83 14.63 -2.22
CA THR A 82 2.26 13.30 -1.92
C THR A 82 0.76 13.28 -2.18
N ASP A 83 0.35 12.51 -3.18
CA ASP A 83 -1.05 12.31 -3.55
C ASP A 83 -1.48 10.83 -3.52
N LEU A 84 -0.50 9.94 -3.34
CA LEU A 84 -0.67 8.50 -3.24
C LEU A 84 0.14 7.93 -2.06
N ILE A 85 -0.51 7.07 -1.28
CA ILE A 85 0.18 6.15 -0.37
C ILE A 85 -0.11 4.74 -0.86
N ASN A 86 0.94 3.94 -1.01
CA ASN A 86 0.83 2.55 -1.42
C ASN A 86 1.03 1.64 -0.22
N ARG A 87 0.44 0.45 -0.26
CA ARG A 87 0.70 -0.62 0.71
C ARG A 87 0.68 -2.01 0.10
N THR A 88 1.39 -2.93 0.72
CA THR A 88 1.30 -4.37 0.46
C THR A 88 1.66 -5.14 1.73
N TYR A 89 1.52 -6.47 1.73
CA TYR A 89 1.92 -7.29 2.86
C TYR A 89 3.44 -7.24 3.08
N ALA A 90 3.84 -7.22 4.36
CA ALA A 90 5.24 -7.36 4.74
C ALA A 90 5.73 -8.82 4.62
N ASP A 91 4.81 -9.79 4.67
CA ASP A 91 5.10 -11.21 4.46
C ASP A 91 5.32 -11.51 2.96
N GLU A 92 6.56 -11.87 2.60
CA GLU A 92 6.92 -12.19 1.22
C GLU A 92 6.27 -13.48 0.70
N GLN A 93 6.05 -14.48 1.55
CA GLN A 93 5.37 -15.71 1.12
C GLN A 93 3.92 -15.41 0.75
N LEU A 94 3.24 -14.60 1.56
CA LEU A 94 1.90 -14.12 1.24
C LEU A 94 1.91 -13.27 -0.02
N ARG A 95 2.89 -12.37 -0.17
CA ARG A 95 3.04 -11.52 -1.36
C ARG A 95 3.17 -12.35 -2.64
N VAL A 96 3.98 -13.41 -2.62
CA VAL A 96 4.16 -14.34 -3.74
C VAL A 96 2.87 -15.10 -4.05
N LYS A 97 2.16 -15.60 -3.03
CA LYS A 97 0.88 -16.29 -3.23
C LYS A 97 -0.17 -15.38 -3.86
N VAL A 98 -0.30 -14.13 -3.38
CA VAL A 98 -1.20 -13.13 -3.97
C VAL A 98 -0.80 -12.85 -5.42
N ALA A 99 0.49 -12.64 -5.70
CA ALA A 99 0.98 -12.37 -7.05
C ALA A 99 0.67 -13.51 -8.02
N SER A 100 0.74 -14.77 -7.57
CA SER A 100 0.36 -15.94 -8.35
C SER A 100 -1.16 -16.00 -8.58
N TYR A 101 -1.96 -15.77 -7.53
CA TYR A 101 -3.42 -15.81 -7.62
C TYR A 101 -3.98 -14.77 -8.59
N VAL A 102 -3.48 -13.53 -8.55
CA VAL A 102 -3.98 -12.45 -9.40
C VAL A 102 -3.63 -12.61 -10.89
N GLN A 103 -2.73 -13.55 -11.21
CA GLN A 103 -2.40 -13.96 -12.58
C GLN A 103 -3.19 -15.19 -13.02
N SER A 104 -3.93 -15.83 -12.12
CA SER A 104 -4.70 -17.04 -12.43
C SER A 104 -6.00 -16.73 -13.18
N PRO A 105 -6.53 -17.68 -13.98
CA PRO A 105 -7.82 -17.52 -14.65
C PRO A 105 -9.02 -17.36 -13.69
N ALA A 106 -8.86 -17.75 -12.42
CA ALA A 106 -9.91 -17.65 -11.40
C ALA A 106 -10.09 -16.21 -10.87
N PHE A 107 -9.09 -15.34 -11.01
CA PHE A 107 -9.14 -14.00 -10.44
C PHE A 107 -9.99 -13.04 -11.30
N VAL A 108 -10.99 -12.41 -10.66
CA VAL A 108 -11.87 -11.43 -11.30
C VAL A 108 -11.68 -10.06 -10.67
N HIS A 109 -11.22 -9.10 -11.48
CA HIS A 109 -10.96 -7.74 -11.05
C HIS A 109 -12.25 -6.94 -10.76
N ARG A 110 -12.57 -6.70 -9.48
CA ARG A 110 -13.70 -5.84 -9.08
C ARG A 110 -13.24 -4.39 -8.83
N LYS A 111 -14.15 -3.42 -8.92
CA LYS A 111 -13.85 -2.01 -8.61
C LYS A 111 -13.84 -1.83 -7.09
N GLY A 112 -12.82 -1.16 -6.56
CA GLY A 112 -12.72 -0.86 -5.12
C GLY A 112 -12.28 -2.04 -4.24
N MET A 113 -11.88 -3.16 -4.84
CA MET A 113 -11.34 -4.32 -4.12
C MET A 113 -10.05 -3.93 -3.39
N SER A 114 -9.93 -4.32 -2.15
CA SER A 114 -8.75 -4.16 -1.30
C SER A 114 -7.78 -5.36 -1.45
N LEU A 115 -6.53 -5.30 -1.02
CA LEU A 115 -5.63 -6.46 -0.97
C LEU A 115 -6.17 -7.49 0.02
N ALA A 116 -6.79 -7.04 1.12
CA ALA A 116 -7.45 -7.93 2.06
C ALA A 116 -8.63 -8.66 1.40
N ASP A 117 -9.36 -7.99 0.50
CA ASP A 117 -10.44 -8.60 -0.28
C ASP A 117 -9.87 -9.60 -1.31
N VAL A 118 -8.74 -9.28 -1.93
CA VAL A 118 -8.02 -10.21 -2.83
C VAL A 118 -7.65 -11.48 -2.06
N VAL A 119 -7.06 -11.32 -0.87
CA VAL A 119 -6.67 -12.44 0.00
C VAL A 119 -7.87 -13.23 0.49
N ALA A 120 -8.95 -12.58 0.90
CA ALA A 120 -10.18 -13.26 1.33
C ALA A 120 -10.86 -14.03 0.19
N GLY A 121 -10.65 -13.63 -1.06
CA GLY A 121 -11.11 -14.34 -2.25
C GLY A 121 -10.18 -15.47 -2.71
N MET A 122 -8.97 -15.57 -2.16
CA MET A 122 -8.13 -16.75 -2.34
C MET A 122 -8.72 -17.86 -1.49
N ASP A 123 -8.96 -19.05 -2.05
CA ASP A 123 -9.35 -20.25 -1.29
C ASP A 123 -8.14 -20.77 -0.47
N ILE A 124 -7.63 -19.95 0.45
CA ILE A 124 -6.50 -20.27 1.32
C ILE A 124 -7.03 -20.97 2.58
N ASN A 125 -7.08 -22.31 2.51
CA ASN A 125 -7.03 -23.18 3.69
C ASN A 125 -5.57 -23.48 4.04
#